data_AF-A0A4Q5NYZ3-F1
#
_entry.id   AF-A0A4Q5NYZ3-F1
#
_cell.length_a   1.000
_cell.length_b   1.000
_cell.length_c   1.000
_cell.angle_alpha   90.00
_cell.angle_beta   90.00
_cell.angle_gamma   90.00
#
_symmetry.space_group_name_H-M   'P 1'
#
loop_
_entity.id
_entity.type
_entity.pdbx_description
1 polymer ?
#
loop_
_entity_poly.entity_id
_entity_poly.type
_entity_poly.pdbx_seq_one_letter_code
_entity_poly.pdbx_strand_id
1 'polypeptide(L)'
;MDISEKWGLPPGFAPVRFDVPEEAKNAVRSVLGANEPVIVSLTNDEELVSLVATPGRILSVRTQEIGISAGNSQVKTFPYPGIFNLTLRPQPLIVSFVLEYRTSVNGKTVEIGRRAALGKPKADTLTGFSREQGEAAFNALVALWKWKKEQFQGDA
;
A
#
# COMPACT_ATOMS: atom_id res chain seq x y z
N MET A 1 -20.69 -15.29 -8.75
CA MET A 1 -20.09 -14.01 -8.37
C MET A 1 -18.59 -14.18 -8.50
N ASP A 2 -17.98 -13.45 -9.43
CA ASP A 2 -16.52 -13.50 -9.58
C ASP A 2 -15.87 -12.93 -8.31
N ILE A 3 -14.66 -13.40 -7.98
CA ILE A 3 -13.88 -12.93 -6.81
C ILE A 3 -13.69 -11.41 -6.90
N SER A 4 -13.58 -10.87 -8.11
CA SER A 4 -13.46 -9.44 -8.37
C SER A 4 -14.70 -8.67 -7.90
N GLU A 5 -15.91 -9.16 -8.21
CA GLU A 5 -17.16 -8.55 -7.78
C GLU A 5 -17.33 -8.64 -6.26
N LYS A 6 -16.98 -9.79 -5.65
CA LYS A 6 -17.12 -10.01 -4.20
C LYS A 6 -16.32 -9.00 -3.39
N TRP A 7 -15.16 -8.60 -3.89
CA TRP A 7 -14.24 -7.73 -3.17
C TRP A 7 -14.22 -6.30 -3.70
N GLY A 8 -15.04 -5.99 -4.70
CA GLY A 8 -15.00 -4.69 -5.38
C GLY A 8 -13.61 -4.42 -5.94
N LEU A 9 -13.14 -5.29 -6.84
CA LEU A 9 -11.91 -5.14 -7.60
C LEU A 9 -12.25 -4.84 -9.07
N PRO A 10 -11.30 -4.29 -9.84
CA PRO A 10 -11.47 -4.14 -11.28
C PRO A 10 -11.84 -5.47 -11.95
N PRO A 11 -12.68 -5.47 -13.00
CA PRO A 11 -12.95 -6.67 -13.78
C PRO A 11 -11.66 -7.31 -14.29
N GLY A 12 -11.51 -8.63 -14.12
CA GLY A 12 -10.32 -9.36 -14.54
C GLY A 12 -9.07 -9.12 -13.68
N PHE A 13 -9.21 -8.49 -12.51
CA PHE A 13 -8.09 -8.22 -11.63
C PHE A 13 -7.49 -9.54 -11.08
N ALA A 14 -6.19 -9.75 -11.32
CA ALA A 14 -5.44 -10.85 -10.77
C ALA A 14 -4.59 -10.38 -9.57
N PRO A 15 -4.67 -11.05 -8.40
CA PRO A 15 -3.79 -10.76 -7.28
C PRO A 15 -2.31 -10.94 -7.63
N VAL A 16 -1.46 -10.02 -7.21
CA VAL A 16 0.00 -10.07 -7.41
C VAL A 16 0.67 -10.22 -6.05
N ARG A 17 0.99 -11.45 -5.66
CA ARG A 17 1.49 -11.76 -4.32
C ARG A 17 2.88 -12.37 -4.40
N PHE A 18 3.87 -11.65 -3.88
CA PHE A 18 5.20 -12.13 -3.59
C PHE A 18 5.34 -12.42 -2.09
N ASP A 19 6.38 -13.17 -1.74
CA ASP A 19 6.67 -13.50 -0.35
C ASP A 19 6.97 -12.25 0.46
N VAL A 20 6.55 -12.31 1.73
CA VAL A 20 6.82 -11.27 2.73
C VAL A 20 7.29 -11.94 4.03
N PRO A 21 8.23 -11.34 4.78
CA PRO A 21 8.77 -11.88 6.02
C PRO A 21 7.69 -12.12 7.07
N GLU A 22 7.90 -13.10 7.96
CA GLU A 22 6.93 -13.41 9.02
C GLU A 22 6.71 -12.23 9.98
N GLU A 23 7.74 -11.41 10.20
CA GLU A 23 7.61 -10.19 11.01
C GLU A 23 6.62 -9.20 10.38
N ALA A 24 6.70 -9.00 9.06
CA ALA A 24 5.75 -8.15 8.34
C ALA A 24 4.33 -8.75 8.34
N LYS A 25 4.21 -10.07 8.20
CA LYS A 25 2.91 -10.78 8.32
C LYS A 25 2.29 -10.55 9.69
N ASN A 26 3.07 -10.71 10.76
CA ASN A 26 2.62 -10.51 12.13
C ASN A 26 2.18 -9.06 12.38
N ALA A 27 2.95 -8.09 11.89
CA ALA A 27 2.60 -6.67 12.00
C ALA A 27 1.26 -6.38 11.30
N VAL A 28 1.07 -6.92 10.08
CA VAL A 28 -0.14 -6.71 9.28
C VAL A 28 -1.37 -7.43 9.86
N ARG A 29 -1.21 -8.63 10.45
CA ARG A 29 -2.30 -9.38 11.09
C ARG A 29 -3.04 -8.55 12.16
N SER A 30 -2.32 -7.67 12.86
CA SER A 30 -2.92 -6.82 13.91
C SER A 30 -3.85 -5.72 13.36
N VAL A 31 -3.72 -5.36 12.07
CA VAL A 31 -4.49 -4.26 11.44
C VAL A 31 -5.47 -4.73 10.37
N LEU A 32 -5.30 -5.95 9.83
CA LEU A 32 -6.23 -6.52 8.86
C LEU A 32 -7.60 -6.81 9.50
N GLY A 33 -8.66 -6.46 8.78
CA GLY A 33 -10.01 -6.83 9.17
C GLY A 33 -10.25 -8.34 9.03
N ALA A 34 -11.22 -8.87 9.77
CA ALA A 34 -11.65 -10.25 9.61
C ALA A 34 -12.07 -10.51 8.16
N ASN A 35 -11.45 -11.51 7.53
CA ASN A 35 -11.66 -11.88 6.12
C ASN A 35 -11.23 -10.82 5.08
N GLU A 36 -10.45 -9.80 5.45
CA GLU A 36 -9.89 -8.86 4.48
C GLU A 36 -8.78 -9.54 3.65
N PRO A 37 -8.95 -9.74 2.33
CA PRO A 37 -7.96 -10.45 1.55
C PRO A 37 -6.77 -9.55 1.24
N VAL A 38 -5.57 -10.11 1.32
CA VAL A 38 -4.39 -9.51 0.70
C VAL A 38 -4.46 -9.75 -0.80
N ILE A 39 -4.30 -8.73 -1.63
CA ILE A 39 -4.38 -8.83 -3.09
C ILE A 39 -3.10 -8.39 -3.79
N VAL A 40 -2.28 -7.57 -3.12
CA VAL A 40 -0.90 -7.31 -3.53
C VAL A 40 0.01 -7.51 -2.32
N SER A 41 1.14 -8.19 -2.50
CA SER A 41 2.18 -8.26 -1.48
C SER A 41 3.56 -8.25 -2.14
N LEU A 42 4.49 -7.51 -1.54
CA LEU A 42 5.86 -7.38 -2.01
C LEU A 42 6.76 -6.97 -0.85
N THR A 43 7.97 -7.49 -0.81
CA THR A 43 9.02 -7.06 0.12
C THR A 43 10.25 -6.63 -0.66
N ASN A 44 11.00 -5.67 -0.11
CA ASN A 44 12.26 -5.22 -0.67
C ASN A 44 13.36 -6.28 -0.47
N ASP A 45 14.47 -6.15 -1.19
CA ASP A 45 15.52 -7.18 -1.21
C ASP A 45 16.20 -7.36 0.17
N GLU A 46 16.14 -6.34 1.03
CA GLU A 46 16.69 -6.35 2.39
C GLU A 46 15.71 -6.90 3.45
N GLU A 47 14.47 -7.23 3.06
CA GLU A 47 13.41 -7.67 3.97
C GLU A 47 12.99 -6.64 5.05
N LEU A 48 13.38 -5.37 4.88
CA LEU A 48 13.11 -4.26 5.81
C LEU A 48 11.83 -3.47 5.50
N VAL A 49 11.38 -3.51 4.25
CA VAL A 49 10.22 -2.75 3.77
C VAL A 49 9.30 -3.68 3.00
N SER A 50 8.07 -3.81 3.48
CA SER A 50 7.02 -4.58 2.81
C SER A 50 5.86 -3.69 2.42
N LEU A 51 5.29 -3.93 1.24
CA LEU A 51 4.03 -3.37 0.78
C LEU A 51 3.00 -4.49 0.76
N VAL A 52 1.89 -4.29 1.46
CA VAL A 52 0.74 -5.18 1.42
C VAL A 52 -0.48 -4.36 1.02
N ALA A 53 -1.27 -4.79 0.06
CA ALA A 53 -2.51 -4.13 -0.30
C ALA A 53 -3.70 -5.08 -0.22
N THR A 54 -4.82 -4.49 0.14
CA THR A 54 -6.14 -5.10 0.28
C THR A 54 -7.11 -4.38 -0.65
N PRO A 55 -8.35 -4.84 -0.83
CA PRO A 55 -9.33 -4.10 -1.62
C PRO A 55 -9.63 -2.67 -1.11
N GLY A 56 -9.34 -2.36 0.15
CA GLY A 56 -9.65 -1.06 0.75
C GLY A 56 -8.46 -0.10 0.89
N ARG A 57 -7.23 -0.62 0.97
CA ARG A 57 -6.06 0.16 1.41
C ARG A 57 -4.73 -0.51 1.08
N ILE A 58 -3.70 0.34 0.98
CA ILE A 58 -2.30 -0.07 0.98
C ILE A 58 -1.77 0.04 2.42
N LEU A 59 -0.97 -0.93 2.83
CA LEU A 59 -0.23 -0.99 4.08
C LEU A 59 1.25 -1.00 3.73
N SER A 60 2.00 -0.02 4.25
CA SER A 60 3.47 -0.12 4.27
C SER A 60 3.92 -0.62 5.62
N VAL A 61 4.79 -1.62 5.62
CA VAL A 61 5.41 -2.16 6.82
C VAL A 61 6.90 -1.85 6.75
N ARG A 62 7.43 -1.26 7.82
CA ARG A 62 8.87 -1.04 7.98
C ARG A 62 9.33 -1.80 9.21
N THR A 63 10.13 -2.83 9.01
CA THR A 63 10.82 -3.59 10.07
C THR A 63 12.15 -2.89 10.36
N GLN A 64 12.57 -2.86 11.63
CA GLN A 64 13.88 -2.33 11.99
C GLN A 64 14.92 -3.45 11.90
N GLU A 65 16.16 -3.12 11.55
CA GLU A 65 17.26 -4.09 11.56
C GLU A 65 17.41 -4.75 12.93
N ILE A 66 17.70 -6.05 12.92
CA ILE A 66 17.91 -6.88 14.10
C ILE A 66 19.16 -6.35 14.84
N GLY A 67 18.97 -5.69 15.98
CA GLY A 67 20.09 -5.22 16.83
C GLY A 67 19.77 -4.02 17.71
N ILE A 68 18.71 -3.26 17.42
CA ILE A 68 18.26 -2.12 18.24
C ILE A 68 16.87 -2.45 18.78
N SER A 69 16.80 -3.06 19.97
CA SER A 69 15.54 -3.37 20.70
C SER A 69 14.47 -4.13 19.90
N ALA A 70 14.27 -5.41 20.23
CA ALA A 70 13.24 -6.27 19.64
C ALA A 70 11.87 -5.57 19.44
N GLY A 71 11.35 -5.60 18.20
CA GLY A 71 9.91 -5.81 17.99
C GLY A 71 9.02 -4.66 17.54
N ASN A 72 9.51 -3.54 17.00
CA ASN A 72 8.61 -2.47 16.53
C ASN A 72 8.57 -2.35 15.01
N SER A 73 7.91 -3.31 14.36
CA SER A 73 7.41 -3.13 13.00
C SER A 73 6.42 -1.96 12.95
N GLN A 74 6.68 -0.98 12.09
CA GLN A 74 5.77 0.15 11.87
C GLN A 74 4.85 -0.13 10.69
N VAL A 75 3.55 -0.22 10.96
CA VAL A 75 2.53 -0.33 9.91
C VAL A 75 1.88 1.03 9.69
N LYS A 76 1.87 1.48 8.44
CA LYS A 76 1.18 2.69 8.02
C LYS A 76 0.15 2.36 6.96
N THR A 77 -1.04 2.91 7.15
CA THR A 77 -2.22 2.62 6.33
C THR A 77 -2.51 3.79 5.40
N PHE A 78 -2.74 3.49 4.13
CA PHE A 78 -3.11 4.41 3.08
C PHE A 78 -4.41 3.94 2.40
N PRO A 79 -5.57 4.47 2.84
CA PRO A 79 -6.81 4.26 2.12
C PRO A 79 -6.69 4.80 0.70
N TYR A 80 -7.20 4.09 -0.31
CA TYR A 80 -7.13 4.54 -1.72
C TYR A 80 -7.65 5.98 -1.95
N PRO A 81 -8.77 6.43 -1.34
CA PRO A 81 -9.23 7.81 -1.48
C PRO A 81 -8.24 8.87 -0.97
N GLY A 82 -7.36 8.51 -0.05
CA GLY A 82 -6.40 9.42 0.56
C GLY A 82 -5.14 9.62 -0.28
N ILE A 83 -4.90 8.76 -1.27
CA ILE A 83 -3.75 8.81 -2.17
C ILE A 83 -4.16 9.64 -3.39
N PHE A 84 -3.54 10.81 -3.56
CA PHE A 84 -3.81 11.67 -4.72
C PHE A 84 -2.85 11.40 -5.89
N ASN A 85 -1.69 10.78 -5.63
CA ASN A 85 -0.76 10.35 -6.66
C ASN A 85 0.04 9.10 -6.20
N LEU A 86 0.29 8.19 -7.12
CA LEU A 86 1.04 6.95 -6.91
C LEU A 86 2.05 6.82 -8.06
N THR A 87 3.35 6.86 -7.74
CA THR A 87 4.42 6.90 -8.75
C THR A 87 5.45 5.79 -8.52
N LEU A 88 5.95 5.21 -9.61
CA LEU A 88 7.09 4.31 -9.61
C LEU A 88 8.34 5.09 -10.03
N ARG A 89 9.42 5.00 -9.25
CA ARG A 89 10.72 5.59 -9.56
C ARG A 89 11.72 4.48 -9.86
N PRO A 90 12.03 4.21 -11.13
CA PRO A 90 13.02 3.20 -11.48
C PRO A 90 14.43 3.69 -11.18
N GLN A 91 15.26 2.76 -10.70
CA GLN A 91 16.71 2.86 -10.59
C GLN A 91 17.32 1.67 -11.36
N PRO A 92 18.65 1.62 -11.59
CA PRO A 92 19.23 0.58 -12.44
C PRO A 92 18.84 -0.87 -12.08
N LEU A 93 18.76 -1.20 -10.79
CA LEU A 93 18.49 -2.55 -10.30
C LEU A 93 17.19 -2.68 -9.48
N ILE A 94 16.68 -1.58 -8.95
CA ILE A 94 15.56 -1.55 -8.02
C ILE A 94 14.53 -0.51 -8.45
N VAL A 95 13.34 -0.58 -7.86
CA VAL A 95 12.31 0.46 -7.97
C VAL A 95 11.93 0.99 -6.59
N SER A 96 11.48 2.24 -6.57
CA SER A 96 10.86 2.85 -5.39
C SER A 96 9.42 3.23 -5.67
N PHE A 97 8.52 2.94 -4.73
CA PHE A 97 7.13 3.37 -4.76
C PHE A 97 7.02 4.69 -4.01
N VAL A 98 6.33 5.66 -4.60
CA VAL A 98 6.02 6.94 -3.94
C VAL A 98 4.51 7.09 -3.85
N LEU A 99 4.01 7.09 -2.61
CA LEU A 99 2.62 7.34 -2.28
C LEU A 99 2.49 8.80 -1.83
N GLU A 100 1.80 9.62 -2.61
CA GLU A 100 1.50 11.01 -2.23
C GLU A 100 0.07 11.11 -1.73
N TYR A 101 -0.09 11.64 -0.52
CA TYR A 101 -1.35 11.66 0.22
C TYR A 101 -1.46 12.93 1.04
N ARG A 102 -2.68 13.22 1.49
CA ARG A 102 -2.91 14.29 2.46
C ARG A 102 -2.97 13.72 3.86
N THR A 103 -2.30 14.39 4.78
CA THR A 103 -2.24 13.98 6.18
C THR A 103 -2.87 14.99 7.11
N SER A 104 -3.30 14.52 8.28
CA SER A 104 -3.81 15.33 9.37
C SER A 104 -2.80 16.41 9.78
N VAL A 105 -3.25 17.45 10.49
CA VAL A 105 -2.37 18.54 10.95
C VAL A 105 -1.20 18.02 11.79
N ASN A 106 -1.41 16.96 12.58
CA ASN A 106 -0.38 16.30 13.39
C ASN A 106 0.45 15.25 12.62
N GLY A 107 0.19 15.06 11.32
CA GLY A 107 0.97 14.19 10.43
C GLY A 107 0.82 12.68 10.65
N LYS A 108 -0.14 12.25 11.49
CA LYS A 108 -0.30 10.84 11.91
C LYS A 108 -1.26 10.04 11.04
N THR A 109 -2.27 10.68 10.48
CA THR A 109 -3.37 9.99 9.78
C THR A 109 -3.42 10.42 8.32
N VAL A 110 -3.72 9.48 7.42
CA VAL A 110 -4.06 9.78 6.03
C VAL A 110 -5.51 10.27 6.00
N GLU A 111 -5.71 11.50 5.53
CA GLU A 111 -7.02 12.14 5.49
C GLU A 111 -7.75 11.81 4.18
N ILE A 112 -9.07 11.64 4.26
CA ILE A 112 -9.95 11.32 3.13
C ILE A 112 -11.13 12.30 3.05
N GLY A 113 -11.81 12.37 1.90
CA GLY A 113 -13.00 13.19 1.69
C GLY A 113 -12.77 14.68 2.00
N ARG A 114 -13.74 15.33 2.67
CA ARG A 114 -13.67 16.76 3.00
C ARG A 114 -12.46 17.12 3.88
N ARG A 115 -12.03 16.21 4.76
CA ARG A 115 -10.88 16.43 5.63
C ARG A 115 -9.56 16.42 4.86
N ALA A 116 -9.48 15.70 3.75
CA ALA A 116 -8.33 15.73 2.88
C ALA A 116 -8.07 17.15 2.35
N ALA A 117 -9.11 17.93 2.00
CA ALA A 117 -8.93 19.31 1.51
C ALA A 117 -8.17 20.23 2.50
N LEU A 118 -8.27 19.94 3.80
CA LEU A 118 -7.58 20.66 4.88
C LEU A 118 -6.24 20.02 5.27
N GLY A 119 -5.95 18.83 4.74
CA GLY A 119 -4.76 18.05 5.06
C GLY A 119 -3.51 18.58 4.34
N LYS A 120 -2.36 18.42 5.00
CA LYS A 120 -1.06 18.79 4.44
C LYS A 120 -0.60 17.72 3.45
N PRO A 121 -0.07 18.07 2.27
CA PRO A 121 0.50 17.10 1.35
C PRO A 121 1.75 16.45 1.96
N LYS A 122 1.90 15.14 1.77
CA LYS A 122 3.06 14.36 2.20
C LYS A 122 3.31 13.23 1.22
N ALA A 123 4.55 12.77 1.14
CA ALA A 123 4.93 11.58 0.37
C ALA A 123 5.50 10.51 1.30
N ASP A 124 5.24 9.24 0.99
CA ASP A 124 5.91 8.08 1.58
C ASP A 124 6.66 7.36 0.46
N THR A 125 7.98 7.29 0.59
CA THR A 125 8.84 6.57 -0.35
C THR A 125 9.21 5.22 0.26
N LEU A 126 8.87 4.15 -0.45
CA LEU A 126 9.24 2.77 -0.16
C LEU A 126 10.26 2.35 -1.21
N THR A 127 11.44 1.88 -0.82
CA THR A 127 12.58 1.67 -1.74
C THR A 127 13.18 0.28 -1.62
N GLY A 128 13.96 -0.12 -2.63
CA GLY A 128 14.75 -1.35 -2.59
C GLY A 128 14.02 -2.58 -3.13
N PHE A 129 12.93 -2.41 -3.87
CA PHE A 129 12.22 -3.55 -4.45
C PHE A 129 12.89 -3.98 -5.74
N SER A 130 13.06 -5.30 -5.94
CA SER A 130 13.45 -5.84 -7.24
C SER A 130 12.58 -5.27 -8.36
N ARG A 131 13.22 -4.94 -9.50
CA ARG A 131 12.56 -4.22 -10.58
C ARG A 131 11.38 -4.98 -11.17
N GLU A 132 11.55 -6.27 -11.46
CA GLU A 132 10.52 -7.11 -12.08
C GLU A 132 9.28 -7.22 -11.18
N GLN A 133 9.47 -7.62 -9.92
CA GLN A 133 8.36 -7.79 -8.98
C GLN A 133 7.73 -6.45 -8.62
N GLY A 134 8.54 -5.41 -8.48
CA GLY A 134 8.10 -4.05 -8.21
C GLY A 134 7.24 -3.46 -9.33
N GLU A 135 7.62 -3.63 -10.60
CA GLU A 135 6.81 -3.18 -11.74
C GLU A 135 5.47 -3.94 -11.81
N ALA A 136 5.47 -5.27 -11.60
CA ALA A 136 4.25 -6.07 -11.57
C ALA A 136 3.29 -5.64 -10.45
N ALA A 137 3.81 -5.48 -9.22
CA ALA A 137 3.04 -5.01 -8.08
C ALA A 137 2.52 -3.58 -8.30
N PHE A 138 3.34 -2.68 -8.83
CA PHE A 138 2.94 -1.31 -9.13
C PHE A 138 1.79 -1.23 -10.13
N ASN A 139 1.86 -2.00 -11.22
CA ASN A 139 0.81 -2.04 -12.23
C ASN A 139 -0.53 -2.50 -11.64
N ALA A 140 -0.51 -3.53 -10.79
CA ALA A 140 -1.71 -3.99 -10.07
C ALA A 140 -2.27 -2.91 -9.11
N LEU A 141 -1.39 -2.25 -8.34
CA LEU A 141 -1.80 -1.17 -7.44
C LEU A 141 -2.39 0.02 -8.18
N VAL A 142 -1.81 0.43 -9.30
CA VAL A 142 -2.31 1.55 -10.11
C VAL A 142 -3.67 1.22 -10.72
N ALA A 143 -3.83 0.00 -11.27
CA ALA A 143 -5.12 -0.44 -11.81
C ALA A 143 -6.23 -0.36 -10.75
N LEU A 144 -5.94 -0.87 -9.54
CA LEU A 144 -6.86 -0.82 -8.42
C LEU A 144 -7.11 0.61 -7.91
N TRP A 145 -6.06 1.41 -7.73
CA TRP A 145 -6.16 2.78 -7.25
C TRP A 145 -7.00 3.65 -8.19
N LYS A 146 -6.77 3.57 -9.50
CA LYS A 146 -7.56 4.29 -10.51
C LYS A 146 -9.04 3.89 -10.47
N TRP A 147 -9.31 2.59 -10.48
CA TRP A 147 -10.68 2.06 -10.39
C TRP A 147 -11.38 2.51 -9.11
N LYS A 148 -10.71 2.46 -7.95
CA LYS A 148 -11.26 2.94 -6.69
C LYS A 148 -11.56 4.44 -6.77
N LYS A 149 -10.62 5.24 -7.28
CA LYS A 149 -10.77 6.69 -7.41
C LYS A 149 -11.98 7.08 -8.26
N GLU A 150 -12.23 6.37 -9.37
CA GLU A 150 -13.42 6.57 -10.21
C GLU A 150 -14.72 6.31 -9.43
N GLN A 151 -14.78 5.23 -8.64
CA GLN A 151 -15.94 4.97 -7.79
C GLN A 151 -16.19 6.07 -6.76
N PHE A 152 -15.13 6.55 -6.09
CA PHE A 152 -15.28 7.62 -5.10
C PHE A 152 -15.65 8.98 -5.71
N GLN A 153 -15.38 9.22 -6.99
CA GLN A 153 -15.77 10.43 -7.70
C GLN A 153 -17.21 10.37 -8.22
N GLY A 154 -17.78 9.17 -8.41
CA GLY A 154 -19.17 8.98 -8.81
C GLY A 154 -20.20 9.14 -7.67
N ASP A 155 -19.75 9.05 -6.42
CA ASP A 155 -20.59 9.12 -5.21
C ASP A 155 -20.62 10.51 -4.54
N ALA A 156 -20.09 11.54 -5.19
CA ALA A 156 -20.00 12.92 -4.69
C ALA A 156 -20.91 13.89 -5.45
#